data_AF-A0A353DKS8-F1
#
_entry.id   AF-A0A353DKS8-F1
#
_cell.length_a   1.000
_cell.length_b   1.000
_cell.length_c   1.000
_cell.angle_alpha   90.00
_cell.angle_beta   90.00
_cell.angle_gamma   90.00
#
_symmetry.space_group_name_H-M   'P 1'
#
loop_
_entity.id
_entity.type
_entity.pdbx_description
1 polymer ?
#
loop_
_entity_poly.entity_id
_entity_poly.type
_entity_poly.pdbx_seq_one_letter_code
_entity_poly.pdbx_strand_id
1 'polypeptide(L)'
;PFFSLSSLLAIIVMALLVGAFKKEEAKEIQKTYDGLWQGFEILLFALVGIATDARYAFSKEGAIILGLIFIALIFRSLGVFVCVTATKFTWKEKLFIIISYLPKATVQASIGGIALSEGLACGRLVLTAAVVSILFTAPLGAILMDWLYKKLLNI
;
A
#
# COMPACT_ATOMS: atom_id res chain seq x y z
N PRO A 1 5.27 30.61 -15.44
CA PRO A 1 4.96 29.17 -15.57
C PRO A 1 5.55 28.38 -14.39
N PHE A 2 4.72 28.08 -13.38
CA PHE A 2 5.14 27.21 -12.27
C PHE A 2 4.89 25.76 -12.68
N PHE A 3 5.96 24.97 -12.83
CA PHE A 3 5.84 23.53 -12.99
C PHE A 3 5.53 22.93 -11.62
N SER A 4 4.34 22.34 -11.46
CA SER A 4 3.99 21.60 -10.24
C SER A 4 4.84 20.33 -10.15
N LEU A 5 5.88 20.35 -9.31
CA LEU A 5 6.72 19.20 -9.03
C LEU A 5 6.13 18.40 -7.86
N SER A 6 6.02 17.08 -7.99
CA SER A 6 5.55 16.23 -6.88
C SER A 6 6.58 16.21 -5.75
N SER A 7 6.20 16.72 -4.58
CA SER A 7 7.05 16.75 -3.38
C SER A 7 7.45 15.34 -2.93
N LEU A 8 6.52 14.39 -2.96
CA LEU A 8 6.78 12.99 -2.60
C LEU A 8 7.82 12.35 -3.52
N LEU A 9 7.72 12.59 -4.83
CA LEU A 9 8.69 12.05 -5.79
C LEU A 9 10.09 12.63 -5.56
N ALA A 10 10.19 13.93 -5.26
CA ALA A 10 11.46 14.57 -4.95
C ALA A 10 12.15 13.95 -3.71
N ILE A 11 11.38 13.67 -2.66
CA ILE A 11 11.90 13.03 -1.43
C ILE A 11 12.38 11.60 -1.72
N ILE A 12 11.62 10.83 -2.50
CA ILE A 12 12.01 9.46 -2.88
C ILE A 12 13.31 9.47 -3.69
N VAL A 13 13.42 10.35 -4.69
CA VAL A 13 14.63 10.46 -5.52
C VAL A 13 15.83 10.86 -4.67
N MET A 14 15.67 11.84 -3.76
CA MET A 14 16.72 12.23 -2.84
C MET A 14 17.18 11.05 -1.96
N ALA A 15 16.25 10.31 -1.37
CA ALA A 15 16.56 9.14 -0.54
C ALA A 15 17.30 8.05 -1.32
N LEU A 16 16.90 7.80 -2.57
CA LEU A 16 17.58 6.86 -3.46
C LEU A 16 19.01 7.31 -3.80
N LEU A 17 19.21 8.60 -4.08
CA LEU A 17 20.54 9.14 -4.37
C LEU A 17 21.45 9.06 -3.16
N VAL A 18 20.98 9.45 -1.97
CA VAL A 18 21.75 9.34 -0.72
C VAL A 18 22.08 7.87 -0.44
N GLY A 19 21.12 6.95 -0.62
CA GLY A 19 21.36 5.51 -0.47
C GLY A 19 22.35 4.93 -1.48
N ALA A 20 22.43 5.49 -2.70
CA ALA A 20 23.35 5.06 -3.74
C ALA A 20 24.78 5.56 -3.50
N PHE A 21 24.94 6.85 -3.16
CA PHE A 21 26.25 7.50 -3.04
C PHE A 21 26.85 7.46 -1.64
N LYS A 22 26.03 7.39 -0.58
CA LYS A 22 26.44 7.53 0.83
C LYS A 22 25.76 6.48 1.71
N LYS A 23 26.10 5.20 1.49
CA LYS A 23 25.46 4.06 2.17
C LYS A 23 25.53 4.08 3.69
N GLU A 24 26.66 4.50 4.26
CA GLU A 24 26.87 4.57 5.72
C GLU A 24 25.93 5.62 6.34
N GLU A 25 25.96 6.85 5.81
CA GLU A 25 25.07 7.95 6.25
C GLU A 25 23.60 7.59 6.03
N ALA A 26 23.26 6.96 4.90
CA ALA A 26 21.90 6.53 4.60
C ALA A 26 21.37 5.54 5.64
N LYS A 27 22.20 4.60 6.12
CA LYS A 27 21.81 3.65 7.18
C LYS A 27 21.57 4.34 8.52
N GLU A 28 22.39 5.33 8.87
CA GLU A 28 22.23 6.07 10.12
C GLU A 28 20.95 6.93 10.10
N ILE A 29 20.69 7.60 8.97
CA ILE A 29 19.44 8.32 8.73
C ILE A 29 18.26 7.34 8.81
N GLN A 30 18.33 6.21 8.11
CA GLN A 30 17.26 5.21 8.11
C GLN A 30 16.93 4.74 9.54
N LYS A 31 17.95 4.44 10.36
CA LYS A 31 17.73 4.02 11.76
C LYS A 31 16.97 5.07 12.58
N THR A 32 17.31 6.35 12.39
CA THR A 32 16.60 7.46 13.06
C THR A 32 15.16 7.57 12.57
N TYR A 33 14.94 7.48 11.26
CA TYR A 33 13.61 7.54 10.66
C TYR A 33 12.74 6.33 11.02
N ASP A 34 13.31 5.14 11.18
CA ASP A 34 12.59 3.93 11.62
C ASP A 34 12.05 4.12 13.05
N GLY A 35 12.85 4.69 13.95
CA GLY A 35 12.40 5.03 15.31
C GLY A 35 11.29 6.09 15.32
N LEU A 36 11.42 7.12 14.47
CA LEU A 36 10.41 8.15 14.30
C LEU A 36 9.10 7.59 13.70
N TRP A 37 9.22 6.68 12.73
CA TRP A 37 8.10 6.04 12.03
C TRP A 37 7.22 5.24 12.98
N GLN A 38 7.77 4.55 13.98
CA GLN A 38 6.97 3.81 14.97
C GLN A 38 5.91 4.68 15.65
N GLY A 39 6.25 5.93 15.99
CA GLY A 39 5.30 6.88 16.56
C GLY A 39 4.27 7.38 15.52
N PHE A 40 4.74 7.72 14.32
CA PHE A 40 3.87 8.19 13.24
C PHE A 40 2.92 7.12 12.72
N GLU A 41 3.31 5.85 12.74
CA GLU A 41 2.48 4.73 12.31
C GLU A 41 1.23 4.63 13.17
N ILE A 42 1.39 4.67 14.49
CA ILE A 42 0.27 4.64 15.45
C ILE A 42 -0.63 5.86 15.22
N LEU A 43 -0.04 7.04 15.09
CA LEU A 43 -0.79 8.28 14.85
C LEU A 43 -1.56 8.23 13.52
N LEU A 44 -0.94 7.74 12.45
CA LEU A 44 -1.55 7.61 11.13
C LEU A 44 -2.76 6.66 11.19
N PHE A 45 -2.60 5.46 11.75
CA PHE A 45 -3.71 4.51 11.83
C PHE A 45 -4.81 4.96 12.80
N ALA A 46 -4.47 5.66 13.90
CA ALA A 46 -5.45 6.25 14.79
C ALA A 46 -6.28 7.34 14.08
N LEU A 47 -5.62 8.27 13.37
CA LEU A 47 -6.31 9.33 12.63
C LEU A 47 -7.17 8.79 11.49
N VAL A 48 -6.66 7.80 10.75
CA VAL A 48 -7.41 7.11 9.69
C VAL A 48 -8.64 6.39 10.28
N GLY A 49 -8.50 5.77 11.45
CA GLY A 49 -9.60 5.17 12.19
C GLY A 49 -10.67 6.19 12.57
N ILE A 50 -10.27 7.34 13.13
CA ILE A 50 -11.19 8.43 13.53
C ILE A 50 -11.93 9.01 12.31
N ALA A 51 -11.23 9.17 11.19
CA ALA A 51 -11.80 9.79 9.99
C ALA A 51 -12.77 8.85 9.24
N THR A 52 -12.80 7.56 9.58
CA THR A 52 -13.63 6.56 8.91
C THR A 52 -15.00 6.42 9.56
N ASP A 53 -16.06 6.41 8.74
CA ASP A 53 -17.41 6.11 9.22
C ASP A 53 -17.65 4.59 9.21
N ALA A 54 -17.56 3.94 10.38
CA ALA A 54 -17.74 2.51 10.52
C ALA A 54 -19.12 2.03 10.00
N ARG A 55 -20.17 2.86 10.14
CA ARG A 55 -21.51 2.49 9.67
C ARG A 55 -21.56 2.39 8.15
N TYR A 56 -20.80 3.23 7.46
CA TYR A 56 -20.66 3.20 6.00
C TYR A 56 -19.76 2.02 5.56
N ALA A 57 -18.71 1.70 6.33
CA ALA A 57 -17.84 0.56 6.04
C ALA A 57 -18.58 -0.80 6.10
N PHE A 58 -19.52 -0.95 7.05
CA PHE A 58 -20.35 -2.17 7.19
C PHE A 58 -21.72 -2.07 6.48
N SER A 59 -21.97 -1.01 5.71
CA SER A 59 -23.21 -0.87 4.94
C SER A 59 -23.16 -1.68 3.64
N LYS A 60 -24.30 -1.74 2.93
CA LYS A 60 -24.36 -2.29 1.57
C LYS A 60 -23.38 -1.60 0.61
N GLU A 61 -23.10 -0.31 0.83
CA GLU A 61 -22.18 0.47 0.00
C GLU A 61 -20.72 0.06 0.26
N GLY A 62 -20.36 -0.21 1.52
CA GLY A 62 -19.07 -0.79 1.89
C GLY A 62 -18.84 -2.16 1.23
N ALA A 63 -19.87 -3.00 1.14
CA ALA A 63 -19.80 -4.29 0.46
C ALA A 63 -19.59 -4.14 -1.08
N ILE A 64 -20.24 -3.17 -1.71
CA ILE A 64 -20.05 -2.85 -3.14
C ILE A 64 -18.60 -2.40 -3.38
N ILE A 65 -18.07 -1.52 -2.53
CA ILE A 65 -16.70 -1.04 -2.59
C ILE A 65 -15.71 -2.20 -2.43
N LEU A 66 -15.96 -3.11 -1.48
CA LEU A 66 -15.14 -4.30 -1.29
C LEU A 66 -15.13 -5.18 -2.54
N GLY A 67 -16.30 -5.39 -3.18
CA GLY A 67 -16.39 -6.08 -4.47
C GLY A 67 -15.55 -5.42 -5.57
N LEU A 68 -15.59 -4.09 -5.66
CA LEU A 68 -14.78 -3.32 -6.61
C LEU A 68 -13.28 -3.49 -6.34
N ILE A 69 -12.86 -3.49 -5.07
CA ILE A 69 -11.46 -3.75 -4.67
C ILE A 69 -11.03 -5.15 -5.12
N PHE A 70 -11.84 -6.18 -4.91
CA PHE A 70 -11.53 -7.54 -5.37
C PHE A 70 -11.36 -7.62 -6.88
N ILE A 71 -12.25 -6.98 -7.64
CA ILE A 71 -12.13 -6.92 -9.11
C ILE A 71 -10.82 -6.21 -9.51
N ALA A 72 -10.52 -5.06 -8.91
CA ALA A 72 -9.28 -4.34 -9.17
C ALA A 72 -8.03 -5.17 -8.85
N LEU A 73 -8.06 -5.96 -7.76
CA LEU A 73 -6.99 -6.88 -7.41
C LEU A 73 -6.81 -8.00 -8.45
N ILE A 74 -7.90 -8.56 -8.99
CA ILE A 74 -7.82 -9.56 -10.07
C ILE A 74 -7.12 -8.95 -11.30
N PHE A 75 -7.54 -7.76 -11.74
CA PHE A 75 -6.89 -7.09 -12.86
C PHE A 75 -5.40 -6.81 -12.60
N ARG A 76 -5.06 -6.39 -11.38
CA ARG A 76 -3.66 -6.20 -10.96
C ARG A 76 -2.88 -7.51 -11.02
N SER A 77 -3.42 -8.60 -10.50
CA SER A 77 -2.78 -9.92 -10.51
C SER A 77 -2.57 -10.44 -11.94
N LEU A 78 -3.54 -10.22 -12.83
CA LEU A 78 -3.40 -10.54 -14.26
C LEU A 78 -2.29 -9.70 -14.91
N GLY A 79 -2.23 -8.40 -14.64
CA GLY A 79 -1.16 -7.53 -15.13
C GLY A 79 0.22 -7.99 -14.67
N VAL A 80 0.37 -8.34 -13.38
CA VAL A 80 1.62 -8.89 -12.85
C VAL A 80 1.96 -10.23 -13.51
N PHE A 81 0.98 -11.12 -13.70
CA PHE A 81 1.18 -12.39 -14.39
C PHE A 81 1.71 -12.19 -15.81
N VAL A 82 1.15 -11.26 -16.58
CA VAL A 82 1.64 -10.92 -17.93
C VAL A 82 3.08 -10.43 -17.88
N CYS A 83 3.41 -9.50 -16.98
CA CYS A 83 4.77 -8.99 -16.81
C CYS A 83 5.79 -10.08 -16.43
N VAL A 84 5.38 -11.03 -15.59
CA VAL A 84 6.24 -12.09 -15.08
C VAL A 84 6.31 -13.30 -16.03
N THR A 85 5.40 -13.42 -17.01
CA THR A 85 5.38 -14.55 -17.96
C THR A 85 6.69 -14.65 -18.75
N ALA A 86 7.25 -13.52 -19.21
CA ALA A 86 8.49 -13.47 -19.98
C ALA A 86 9.78 -13.63 -19.15
N THR A 87 9.67 -13.83 -17.83
CA THR A 87 10.83 -13.96 -16.94
C THR A 87 11.21 -15.42 -16.68
N LYS A 88 12.48 -15.65 -16.30
CA LYS A 88 13.06 -16.96 -15.98
C LYS A 88 12.66 -17.53 -14.61
N PHE A 89 11.71 -16.91 -13.90
CA PHE A 89 11.25 -17.38 -12.60
C PHE A 89 10.49 -18.71 -12.70
N THR A 90 10.56 -19.54 -11.66
CA THR A 90 9.77 -20.77 -11.54
C THR A 90 8.29 -20.46 -11.28
N TRP A 91 7.37 -21.35 -11.65
CA TRP A 91 5.93 -21.16 -11.42
C TRP A 91 5.57 -20.84 -9.96
N LYS A 92 6.33 -21.37 -9.00
CA LYS A 92 6.19 -21.06 -7.58
C LYS A 92 6.57 -19.60 -7.30
N GLU A 93 7.73 -19.13 -7.75
CA GLU A 93 8.14 -17.74 -7.58
C GLU A 93 7.19 -16.76 -8.29
N LYS A 94 6.69 -17.10 -9.48
CA LYS A 94 5.69 -16.27 -10.18
C LYS A 94 4.42 -16.07 -9.36
N LEU A 95 3.93 -17.15 -8.71
CA LEU A 95 2.77 -17.08 -7.83
C LEU A 95 3.07 -16.27 -6.56
N PHE A 96 4.27 -16.42 -5.98
CA PHE A 96 4.69 -15.62 -4.83
C PHE A 96 4.73 -14.13 -5.19
N ILE A 97 5.30 -13.75 -6.33
CA ILE A 97 5.35 -12.37 -6.81
C ILE A 97 3.94 -11.79 -6.95
N ILE A 98 3.00 -12.53 -7.55
CA ILE A 98 1.61 -12.06 -7.70
C ILE A 98 0.97 -11.80 -6.33
N ILE A 99 1.22 -12.68 -5.36
CA ILE A 99 0.66 -12.58 -4.02
C ILE A 99 1.31 -11.46 -3.21
N SER A 100 2.63 -11.25 -3.31
CA SER A 100 3.31 -10.10 -2.66
C SER A 100 2.80 -8.75 -3.16
N TYR A 101 2.12 -8.71 -4.31
CA TYR A 101 1.49 -7.50 -4.84
C TYR A 101 0.09 -7.24 -4.25
N LEU A 102 -0.47 -8.18 -3.48
CA LEU A 102 -1.52 -7.97 -2.48
C LEU A 102 -0.83 -7.81 -1.10
N PRO A 103 -0.75 -6.67 -0.40
CA PRO A 103 -1.15 -5.27 -0.65
C PRO A 103 -0.07 -4.27 -0.13
N LYS A 104 -0.29 -2.94 -0.27
CA LYS A 104 0.46 -1.91 0.49
C LYS A 104 -0.51 -0.91 1.12
N ALA A 105 -0.81 -1.12 2.41
CA ALA A 105 -1.81 -0.41 3.20
C ALA A 105 -1.50 1.09 3.42
N THR A 106 -0.22 1.43 3.52
CA THR A 106 0.22 2.76 3.99
C THR A 106 -0.02 3.87 2.97
N VAL A 107 0.24 3.61 1.69
CA VAL A 107 0.01 4.59 0.62
C VAL A 107 -1.49 4.84 0.42
N GLN A 108 -2.32 3.81 0.62
CA GLN A 108 -3.78 3.93 0.50
C GLN A 108 -4.36 4.83 1.59
N ALA A 109 -3.88 4.70 2.83
CA ALA A 109 -4.29 5.56 3.93
C ALA A 109 -3.95 7.04 3.67
N SER A 110 -2.75 7.34 3.20
CA SER A 110 -2.33 8.72 2.89
C SER A 110 -3.11 9.30 1.71
N ILE A 111 -3.25 8.58 0.60
CA ILE A 111 -3.97 9.08 -0.59
C ILE A 111 -5.47 9.20 -0.32
N GLY A 112 -6.05 8.28 0.46
CA GLY A 112 -7.47 8.32 0.84
C GLY A 112 -7.84 9.60 1.60
N GLY A 113 -6.91 10.13 2.41
CA GLY A 113 -7.09 11.39 3.14
C GLY A 113 -7.01 12.64 2.27
N ILE A 114 -6.26 12.60 1.15
CA ILE A 114 -6.09 13.77 0.26
C ILE A 114 -7.43 14.17 -0.38
N ALA A 115 -8.22 13.20 -0.84
CA ALA A 115 -9.52 13.48 -1.44
C ALA A 115 -10.49 14.17 -0.45
N LEU A 116 -10.35 13.88 0.84
CA LEU A 116 -11.13 14.53 1.90
C LEU A 116 -10.61 15.95 2.19
N SER A 117 -9.29 16.18 2.20
CA SER A 117 -8.71 17.50 2.46
C SER A 117 -8.98 18.51 1.35
N GLU A 118 -9.12 18.04 0.10
CA GLU A 118 -9.47 18.87 -1.06
C GLU A 118 -10.98 19.20 -1.13
N GLY A 119 -11.79 18.75 -0.16
CA GLY A 119 -13.22 19.09 -0.07
C GLY A 119 -14.10 18.46 -1.15
N LEU A 120 -13.62 17.40 -1.83
CA LEU A 120 -14.39 16.70 -2.85
C LEU A 120 -15.60 16.00 -2.22
N ALA A 121 -16.76 16.07 -2.89
CA ALA A 121 -17.98 15.39 -2.44
C ALA A 121 -17.79 13.87 -2.27
N CYS A 122 -16.86 13.27 -3.01
CA CYS A 122 -16.50 11.85 -2.93
C CYS A 122 -15.42 11.54 -1.88
N GLY A 123 -14.89 12.53 -1.16
CA GLY A 123 -13.75 12.36 -0.24
C GLY A 123 -14.02 11.33 0.86
N ARG A 124 -15.21 11.36 1.47
CA ARG A 124 -15.62 10.36 2.49
C ARG A 124 -15.74 8.96 1.90
N LEU A 125 -16.20 8.83 0.65
CA LEU A 125 -16.31 7.53 -0.03
C LEU A 125 -14.92 6.96 -0.33
N VAL A 126 -14.01 7.79 -0.85
CA VAL A 126 -12.63 7.40 -1.15
C VAL A 126 -11.86 7.02 0.11
N LEU A 127 -11.99 7.82 1.17
CA LEU A 127 -11.39 7.51 2.47
C LEU A 127 -11.93 6.18 3.02
N THR A 128 -13.26 6.00 3.01
CA THR A 128 -13.85 4.75 3.51
C THR A 128 -13.43 3.55 2.66
N ALA A 129 -13.31 3.70 1.34
CA ALA A 129 -12.80 2.67 0.46
C ALA A 129 -11.35 2.30 0.76
N ALA A 130 -10.49 3.29 1.04
CA ALA A 130 -9.12 3.06 1.46
C ALA A 130 -9.07 2.25 2.76
N VAL A 131 -9.91 2.56 3.74
CA VAL A 131 -9.90 1.86 5.04
C VAL A 131 -10.49 0.46 4.95
N VAL A 132 -11.60 0.27 4.21
CA VAL A 132 -12.14 -1.06 3.93
C VAL A 132 -11.09 -1.91 3.19
N SER A 133 -10.41 -1.33 2.19
CA SER A 133 -9.30 -2.01 1.51
C SER A 133 -8.21 -2.44 2.51
N ILE A 134 -7.74 -1.55 3.38
CA ILE A 134 -6.70 -1.88 4.36
C ILE A 134 -7.16 -2.99 5.31
N LEU A 135 -8.36 -2.87 5.87
CA LEU A 135 -8.89 -3.80 6.88
C LEU A 135 -8.95 -5.25 6.36
N PHE A 136 -9.30 -5.44 5.09
CA PHE A 136 -9.39 -6.77 4.49
C PHE A 136 -8.08 -7.21 3.85
N THR A 137 -7.44 -6.33 3.07
CA THR A 137 -6.27 -6.73 2.27
C THR A 137 -5.02 -6.91 3.13
N ALA A 138 -4.79 -6.10 4.17
CA ALA A 138 -3.61 -6.24 5.02
C ALA A 138 -3.52 -7.60 5.73
N PRO A 139 -4.55 -8.07 6.47
CA PRO A 139 -4.49 -9.39 7.11
C PRO A 139 -4.50 -10.53 6.08
N LEU A 140 -5.29 -10.44 5.01
CA LEU A 140 -5.29 -11.46 3.96
C LEU A 140 -3.91 -11.59 3.32
N GLY A 141 -3.29 -10.48 2.96
CA GLY A 141 -1.96 -10.45 2.37
C GLY A 141 -0.88 -10.97 3.31
N ALA A 142 -0.92 -10.60 4.60
CA ALA A 142 0.00 -11.11 5.61
C ALA A 142 -0.11 -12.64 5.76
N ILE A 143 -1.33 -13.17 5.91
CA ILE A 143 -1.57 -14.62 6.02
C ILE A 143 -1.11 -15.36 4.76
N LEU A 144 -1.45 -14.85 3.58
CA LEU A 144 -1.04 -15.45 2.31
C LEU A 144 0.49 -15.43 2.16
N MET A 145 1.15 -14.31 2.49
CA MET A 145 2.60 -14.23 2.43
C MET A 145 3.27 -15.19 3.41
N ASP A 146 2.84 -15.23 4.67
CA ASP A 146 3.43 -16.13 5.67
C ASP A 146 3.27 -17.60 5.32
N TRP A 147 2.10 -17.98 4.78
CA TRP A 147 1.83 -19.37 4.41
C TRP A 147 2.54 -19.79 3.12
N LEU A 148 2.53 -18.94 2.09
CA LEU A 148 3.18 -19.25 0.82
C LEU A 148 4.69 -19.04 0.85
N TYR A 149 5.22 -18.15 1.70
CA TYR A 149 6.66 -17.94 1.84
C TYR A 149 7.36 -19.26 2.16
N LYS A 150 6.90 -20.00 3.17
CA LYS A 150 7.48 -21.30 3.55
C LYS A 150 7.30 -22.42 2.51
N LYS A 151 6.30 -22.30 1.62
CA LYS A 151 5.91 -23.38 0.70
C LYS A 151 6.42 -23.16 -0.73
N LEU A 152 6.62 -21.91 -1.14
CA LEU A 152 6.99 -21.51 -2.50
C LEU A 152 8.45 -21.06 -2.62
N LEU A 153 9.00 -20.40 -1.59
CA LEU A 153 10.42 -20.10 -1.53
C LEU A 153 11.11 -21.30 -0.86
N ASN A 154 11.89 -22.05 -1.63
CA ASN A 154 12.76 -23.10 -1.11
C ASN A 154 13.87 -22.45 -0.26
N ILE A 155 13.55 -22.13 0.98
CA ILE A 155 14.50 -21.67 2.01
C ILE A 155 14.55 -22.73 3.11
#